data_AF-A0A392W2K1-F1
#
_entry.id   AF-A0A392W2K1-F1
#
_cell.length_a   1.000
_cell.length_b   1.000
_cell.length_c   1.000
_cell.angle_alpha   90.00
_cell.angle_beta   90.00
_cell.angle_gamma   90.00
#
_symmetry.space_group_name_H-M   'P 1'
#
loop_
_entity.id
_entity.type
_entity.pdbx_description
1 polymer ?
#
loop_
_entity_poly.entity_id
_entity_poly.type
_entity_poly.pdbx_seq_one_letter_code
_entity_poly.pdbx_strand_id
1 'polypeptide(L)' 'SKFKCFLCHTPGHFKKDCPRRGDGGSSPVQIVVSEEEGYESAGAL' A
#
# COMPACT_ATOMS: atom_id res chain seq x y z
N SER A 1 28.28 -5.92 6.36
CA SER A 1 28.46 -4.58 5.75
C SER A 1 27.29 -3.67 6.10
N LYS A 2 27.52 -2.66 6.96
CA LYS A 2 26.48 -1.86 7.63
C LYS A 2 26.18 -0.57 6.87
N PHE A 3 25.76 -0.68 5.61
CA PHE A 3 25.32 0.50 4.87
C PHE A 3 23.83 0.75 5.17
N LYS A 4 23.55 1.95 5.66
CA LYS A 4 22.19 2.43 5.96
C LYS A 4 21.81 3.50 4.95
N CYS A 5 20.57 3.48 4.53
CA CYS A 5 20.06 4.52 3.65
C CYS A 5 20.07 5.88 4.38
N PHE A 6 20.67 6.90 3.79
CA PHE A 6 20.68 8.26 4.37
C PHE A 6 19.34 8.99 4.25
N LEU A 7 18.35 8.41 3.57
CA LEU A 7 17.03 9.01 3.40
C LEU A 7 16.03 8.54 4.47
N CYS A 8 15.97 7.22 4.72
CA CYS A 8 15.03 6.61 5.67
C CYS A 8 15.72 5.95 6.88
N HIS A 9 17.05 5.93 6.90
CA HIS A 9 17.87 5.32 7.95
C HIS A 9 17.70 3.81 8.15
N THR A 10 17.08 3.10 7.18
CA THR A 10 17.01 1.63 7.21
C THR A 10 18.23 0.99 6.51
N PRO A 11 18.76 -0.13 7.03
CA PRO A 11 19.82 -0.87 6.36
C PRO A 11 19.30 -1.61 5.10
N GLY A 12 20.22 -1.96 4.20
CA GLY A 12 19.94 -2.86 3.05
C GLY A 12 19.86 -2.18 1.68
N HIS A 13 19.68 -0.86 1.61
CA HIS A 13 19.65 -0.11 0.34
C HIS A 13 20.35 1.26 0.48
N PHE A 14 20.72 1.85 -0.66
CA PHE A 14 21.28 3.21 -0.73
C PHE A 14 20.18 4.25 -1.00
N LYS A 15 20.46 5.54 -0.75
CA LYS A 15 19.52 6.66 -1.03
C LYS A 15 18.88 6.61 -2.43
N LYS A 16 19.58 6.06 -3.42
CA LYS A 16 19.12 6.00 -4.82
C LYS A 16 18.04 4.95 -5.06
N ASP A 17 18.12 3.86 -4.30
CA ASP A 17 17.25 2.68 -4.33
C ASP A 17 16.22 2.69 -3.19
N CYS A 18 16.11 3.82 -2.47
CA CYS A 18 15.20 3.92 -1.35
C CYS A 18 13.75 3.83 -1.87
N PRO A 19 12.93 2.89 -1.36
CA PRO A 19 11.55 2.74 -1.83
C PRO A 19 10.72 4.00 -1.57
N ARG A 20 11.05 4.76 -0.52
CA ARG A 20 10.43 6.08 -0.23
C ARG A 20 10.71 7.13 -1.30
N ARG A 21 11.70 6.93 -2.18
CA ARG A 21 12.02 7.86 -3.26
C ARG A 21 11.05 7.74 -4.43
N GLY A 22 10.36 6.60 -4.57
CA GLY A 22 9.38 6.34 -5.63
C GLY A 22 7.94 6.19 -5.15
N ASP A 23 7.68 6.27 -3.83
CA ASP A 23 6.34 6.07 -3.27
C ASP A 23 5.51 7.36 -3.33
N GLY A 24 5.05 7.67 -4.52
CA GLY A 24 3.92 8.55 -4.78
C GLY A 24 2.62 7.76 -4.95
N GLY A 25 2.39 6.69 -4.18
CA GLY A 25 1.07 6.07 -4.13
C GLY A 25 1.02 4.55 -4.21
N SER A 26 1.79 3.84 -3.38
CA SER A 26 1.35 2.53 -2.90
C SER A 26 0.68 2.65 -1.53
N SER A 27 -0.26 3.59 -1.40
CA SER A 27 -1.43 3.27 -0.60
C SER A 27 -2.01 2.00 -1.21
N PRO A 28 -2.13 0.88 -0.50
CA PRO A 28 -2.99 -0.17 -1.02
C PRO A 28 -4.34 0.52 -1.21
N VAL A 29 -4.79 0.65 -2.46
CA VAL A 29 -6.21 0.71 -2.76
C VAL A 29 -6.74 -0.63 -2.28
N GLN A 30 -6.93 -0.72 -0.97
CA GLN A 30 -7.64 -1.80 -0.30
C GLN A 30 -9.07 -1.35 -0.15
N ILE A 31 -9.66 -0.96 -1.28
CA ILE A 31 -11.08 -1.15 -1.54
C ILE A 31 -11.16 -1.60 -2.99
N VAL A 32 -10.55 -2.77 -3.28
CA VAL A 32 -11.04 -3.59 -4.39
C VAL A 32 -12.32 -4.24 -3.87
N VAL A 33 -13.43 -3.68 -4.35
CA VAL A 33 -14.76 -4.26 -4.54
C VAL A 33 -15.10 -5.51 -3.70
N SER A 34 -16.01 -5.36 -2.74
CA SER A 34 -16.95 -6.44 -2.40
C SER A 34 -18.02 -6.49 -3.49
N GLU A 35 -17.65 -6.94 -4.69
CA GLU A 35 -18.59 -7.40 -5.71
C GLU A 35 -18.91 -8.88 -5.42
N GLU A 36 -19.65 -9.22 -4.35
CA GLU A 36 -20.37 -10.52 -4.27
C GLU A 36 -21.34 -10.75 -3.09
N GLU A 37 -21.36 -10.00 -1.98
CA GLU A 37 -22.39 -10.27 -0.95
C GLU A 37 -23.67 -9.47 -1.19
N GLY A 38 -24.63 -10.16 -1.81
CA GLY A 38 -25.96 -9.67 -2.10
C GLY A 38 -26.67 -9.07 -0.90
N TYR A 39 -27.22 -7.88 -1.10
CA TYR A 39 -28.43 -7.45 -0.41
C TYR A 39 -29.62 -7.78 -1.32
N GLU A 40 -29.91 -9.06 -1.48
CA GLU A 40 -31.29 -9.44 -1.75
C GLU A 40 -32.03 -9.33 -0.42
N SER A 41 -33.00 -8.40 -0.36
CA SER A 41 -34.21 -8.42 0.48
C SER A 41 -34.44 -7.15 1.30
N ALA A 42 -35.37 -6.34 0.80
CA ALA A 42 -36.48 -5.87 1.61
C ALA A 42 -37.73 -5.81 0.71
N GLY A 43 -38.55 -6.86 0.78
CA GLY A 43 -39.95 -6.78 0.37
C GLY A 43 -40.79 -5.98 1.39
N ALA A 44 -42.05 -5.72 0.98
CA ALA A 44 -43.11 -4.94 1.65
C ALA A 44 -42.88 -3.42 1.51
N LEU A 45 -43.65 -2.68 0.69
CA LEU A 45 -45.11 -2.50 0.71
C LEU A 45 -45.70 -2.35 -0.69
#